data_AF-A0A6J4L3L8-F1
#
_entry.id   AF-A0A6J4L3L8-F1
#
_cell.length_a   1.000
_cell.length_b   1.000
_cell.length_c   1.000
_cell.angle_alpha   90.00
_cell.angle_beta   90.00
_cell.angle_gamma   90.00
#
_symmetry.space_group_name_H-M   'P 1'
#
loop_
_entity.id
_entity.type
_entity.pdbx_description
1 polymer ?
#
loop_
_entity_poly.entity_id
_entity_poly.type
_entity_poly.pdbx_seq_one_letter_code
_entity_poly.pdbx_strand_id
1 'polypeptide(L)' 'MEPAGIDPEAALFGEGLGLDSIDALELALAISKRYGFQLRSDSGENRRIFASLRALSEHIEQNRAAA' A
#
# COMPACT_ATOMS: atom_id res chain seq x y z
N MET A 1 -12.36 4.56 13.43
CA MET A 1 -12.28 5.43 12.24
C MET A 1 -13.16 4.82 11.17
N GLU A 2 -14.03 5.59 10.52
CA GLU A 2 -14.78 5.09 9.36
C GLU A 2 -13.88 5.12 8.12
N PRO A 3 -13.98 4.15 7.20
CA PRO A 3 -13.11 4.11 6.02
C PRO A 3 -13.15 5.38 5.17
N ALA A 4 -14.33 6.02 5.07
CA ALA A 4 -14.52 7.25 4.30
C ALA A 4 -13.85 8.49 4.93
N GLY A 5 -13.47 8.41 6.21
CA GLY A 5 -12.76 9.47 6.93
C GLY A 5 -11.24 9.36 6.87
N ILE A 6 -10.71 8.36 6.17
CA ILE A 6 -9.27 8.20 5.98
C ILE A 6 -8.80 9.19 4.91
N ASP A 7 -7.84 10.04 5.26
CA ASP A 7 -7.15 10.88 4.27
C ASP A 7 -6.26 10.00 3.38
N PRO A 8 -6.55 9.89 2.07
CA PRO A 8 -5.78 9.06 1.15
C PRO A 8 -4.34 9.56 0.93
N GLU A 9 -4.05 10.82 1.28
CA GLU A 9 -2.70 11.42 1.20
C GLU A 9 -1.88 11.23 2.47
N ALA A 10 -2.51 10.81 3.58
CA ALA A 10 -1.81 10.61 4.83
C ALA A 10 -0.75 9.51 4.72
N ALA A 11 0.32 9.69 5.49
CA ALA A 11 1.38 8.69 5.58
C ALA A 11 0.81 7.35 6.06
N LEU A 12 1.11 6.25 5.36
CA LEU A 12 0.65 4.93 5.82
C LEU A 12 1.28 4.53 7.15
N PHE A 13 2.58 4.80 7.30
CA PHE A 13 3.39 4.39 8.45
C PHE A 13 3.74 5.59 9.34
N GLY A 14 3.96 5.32 10.63
CA GLY A 14 4.32 6.37 11.59
C GLY A 14 3.13 7.24 12.00
N GLU A 15 3.26 8.57 11.97
CA GLU A 15 2.26 9.50 12.51
C GLU A 15 0.95 9.63 11.70
N GLY A 16 0.86 9.04 10.50
CA GLY A 16 -0.36 9.07 9.69
C GLY A 16 -1.37 8.00 10.13
N LEU A 17 -1.49 6.91 9.37
CA LEU A 17 -2.40 5.80 9.71
C LEU A 17 -1.89 4.90 10.84
N GLY A 18 -0.68 5.13 11.34
CA GLY A 18 -0.15 4.38 12.47
C GLY A 18 0.24 2.94 12.13
N LEU A 19 0.35 2.57 10.86
CA LEU A 19 0.74 1.22 10.48
C LEU A 19 2.18 0.94 10.91
N ASP A 20 2.42 -0.29 11.33
CA ASP A 20 3.74 -0.78 11.68
C ASP A 20 4.33 -1.69 10.59
N SER A 21 5.49 -2.30 10.87
CA SER A 21 6.16 -3.18 9.91
C SER A 21 5.46 -4.52 9.70
N ILE A 22 4.63 -4.97 10.66
CA ILE A 22 3.84 -6.20 10.54
C ILE A 22 2.66 -5.91 9.60
N ASP A 23 1.97 -4.79 9.78
CA ASP A 23 0.88 -4.36 8.91
C ASP A 23 1.34 -4.22 7.45
N ALA A 24 2.55 -3.68 7.23
CA ALA A 24 3.13 -3.58 5.89
C ALA A 24 3.23 -4.95 5.19
N LEU A 25 3.66 -5.96 5.94
CA LEU A 25 3.85 -7.32 5.44
C LEU A 25 2.51 -8.01 5.15
N GLU A 26 1.52 -7.82 6.03
CA GLU A 26 0.16 -8.31 5.81
C GLU A 26 -0.49 -7.65 4.59
N LEU A 27 -0.32 -6.34 4.43
CA LEU A 27 -0.82 -5.58 3.29
C LEU A 27 -0.18 -6.07 1.98
N ALA A 28 1.13 -6.25 1.95
CA ALA A 28 1.84 -6.79 0.79
C ALA A 28 1.36 -8.20 0.42
N LEU A 29 1.13 -9.06 1.42
CA LEU A 29 0.60 -10.41 1.22
C LEU A 29 -0.85 -10.38 0.71
N ALA A 30 -1.70 -9.51 1.26
CA ALA A 30 -3.08 -9.35 0.84
C ALA A 30 -3.19 -8.84 -0.60
N ILE A 31 -2.37 -7.86 -0.98
CA ILE A 31 -2.28 -7.34 -2.35
C ILE A 31 -1.84 -8.43 -3.31
N SER A 32 -0.82 -9.21 -2.95
CA SER A 32 -0.35 -10.32 -3.78
C SER A 32 -1.43 -11.36 -4.03
N LYS A 33 -2.18 -11.74 -2.98
CA LYS A 33 -3.28 -12.70 -3.10
C LYS A 33 -4.45 -12.14 -3.91
N ARG A 34 -4.76 -10.84 -3.79
CA ARG A 34 -5.94 -10.22 -4.40
C ARG A 34 -5.71 -9.79 -5.85
N TYR A 35 -4.54 -9.26 -6.18
CA TYR A 35 -4.26 -8.62 -7.47
C TYR A 35 -3.25 -9.40 -8.32
N GLY A 36 -2.74 -10.53 -7.83
CA GLY A 36 -1.93 -11.47 -8.62
C GLY A 36 -0.50 -11.01 -8.91
N PHE A 37 -0.02 -9.92 -8.28
CA PHE A 37 1.37 -9.46 -8.41
C PHE A 37 1.99 -9.22 -7.04
N GLN A 38 3.30 -9.42 -6.94
CA GLN A 38 4.02 -9.17 -5.70
C GLN A 38 4.60 -7.76 -5.72
N LEU A 39 4.40 -7.01 -4.64
CA LEU A 39 5.13 -5.77 -4.35
C LEU A 39 6.60 -6.13 -4.12
N ARG A 40 7.36 -6.22 -5.22
CA ARG A 40 8.79 -6.48 -5.24
C ARG A 40 9.46 -5.20 -5.70
N SER A 41 9.95 -4.41 -4.77
CA SER A 41 10.63 -3.18 -5.13
C SER A 41 11.79 -2.90 -4.19
N ASP A 42 12.92 -2.54 -4.78
CA ASP A 42 14.07 -1.96 -4.10
C ASP A 42 13.67 -0.82 -3.16
N SER A 43 14.51 -0.55 -2.17
CA SER A 43 14.24 0.38 -1.04
C SER A 43 13.67 1.75 -1.46
N GLY A 44 14.07 2.26 -2.63
CA GLY A 44 13.63 3.57 -3.14
C GLY A 44 12.21 3.58 -3.69
N GLU A 45 11.76 2.49 -4.31
CA GLU A 45 10.43 2.40 -4.90
C GLU A 45 9.39 1.96 -3.86
N ASN A 46 9.77 1.08 -2.91
CA ASN A 46 8.94 0.80 -1.73
C ASN A 46 8.58 2.08 -0.97
N ARG A 47 9.53 3.00 -0.77
CA ARG A 47 9.25 4.26 -0.07
C ARG A 47 8.23 5.14 -0.79
N ARG A 48 8.14 5.07 -2.12
CA ARG A 48 7.12 5.78 -2.91
C ARG A 48 5.76 5.07 -2.84
N ILE A 49 5.74 3.75 -3.04
CA ILE A 49 4.50 2.97 -3.04
C ILE A 49 3.80 3.04 -1.68
N PHE A 50 4.57 2.92 -0.61
CA PHE A 50 4.08 2.92 0.77
C PHE A 50 3.96 4.34 1.37
N ALA A 51 4.10 5.40 0.57
CA ALA A 51 4.00 6.76 1.06
C ALA A 51 2.58 7.11 1.53
N SER A 52 1.55 6.71 0.79
CA SER A 52 0.15 7.00 1.07
C SER A 52 -0.77 5.94 0.47
N LEU A 53 -2.06 5.94 0.85
CA LEU A 53 -3.04 5.05 0.22
C LEU A 53 -3.21 5.33 -1.27
N ARG A 54 -3.10 6.60 -1.68
CA ARG A 54 -3.18 6.97 -3.10
C ARG A 54 -2.03 6.36 -3.90
N ALA A 55 -0.79 6.53 -3.43
CA ALA A 55 0.39 6.00 -4.12
C ALA A 55 0.34 4.46 -4.22
N LEU A 56 -0.10 3.79 -3.15
CA LEU A 56 -0.28 2.35 -3.14
C LEU A 56 -1.34 1.90 -4.15
N SER A 57 -2.50 2.58 -4.16
CA SER A 57 -3.61 2.26 -5.06
C SER A 57 -3.22 2.48 -6.53
N GLU A 58 -2.53 3.58 -6.85
CA GLU A 58 -2.02 3.84 -8.20
C GLU A 58 -1.06 2.75 -8.67
N HIS A 59 -0.15 2.30 -7.78
CA HIS A 59 0.76 1.20 -8.12
C HIS A 59 0.01 -0.11 -8.35
N ILE A 60 -1.01 -0.41 -7.54
CA ILE A 60 -1.88 -1.58 -7.73
C ILE A 60 -2.60 -1.51 -9.08
N GLU A 61 -3.22 -0.37 -9.41
CA GLU A 61 -3.96 -0.21 -10.67
C GLU A 61 -3.06 -0.40 -11.91
N GLN A 62 -1.80 0.01 -11.82
CA GLN A 62 -0.81 -0.15 -12.89
C GLN A 62 -0.30 -1.59 -13.06
N ASN A 63 -0.27 -2.38 -11.99
CA ASN A 63 0.40 -3.69 -11.96
C ASN A 63 -0.55 -4.88 -11.77
N ARG A 64 -1.80 -4.65 -11.39
CA ARG A 64 -2.79 -5.73 -11.26
C ARG A 64 -2.86 -6.50 -12.57
N ALA A 65 -2.82 -7.82 -12.50
CA ALA A 65 -3.12 -8.63 -13.66
C ALA A 65 -4.56 -8.31 -14.07
N ALA A 66 -4.78 -7.93 -15.34
CA ALA A 66 -6.13 -7.77 -15.86
C ALA A 66 -6.89 -9.08 -15.58
N ALA A 67 -8.04 -8.95 -14.91
CA ALA A 67 -8.97 -10.07 -14.76
C ALA A 67 -9.53 -10.46 -16.14
#